data_AF-A0A1W9WBE5-F1
#
_entry.id   AF-A0A1W9WBE5-F1
#
_cell.length_a   1.000
_cell.length_b   1.000
_cell.length_c   1.000
_cell.angle_alpha   90.00
_cell.angle_beta   90.00
_cell.angle_gamma   90.00
#
_symmetry.space_group_name_H-M   'P 1'
#
loop_
_entity.id
_entity.type
_entity.pdbx_description
1 polymer ?
#
loop_
_entity_poly.entity_id
_entity_poly.type
_entity_poly.pdbx_seq_one_letter_code
_entity_poly.pdbx_strand_id
1 'polypeptide(L)' 'MIEYIEKEDAPFAFDRETWKLYRMDGTHRSKWYEIENSDSCVRIQSQASEISEFVAKALAK' A
#
# COMPACT_ATOMS: atom_id res chain seq x y z
N MET A 1 -1.73 10.68 7.37
CA MET A 1 -2.98 10.13 6.79
C MET A 1 -2.59 8.98 5.87
N ILE A 2 -3.19 7.80 6.07
CA ILE A 2 -2.88 6.61 5.27
C ILE A 2 -3.95 6.46 4.20
N GLU A 3 -3.51 6.35 2.95
CA GLU A 3 -4.34 5.94 1.82
C GLU A 3 -4.12 4.47 1.52
N TYR A 4 -5.19 3.79 1.10
CA TYR A 4 -5.12 2.39 0.72
C TYR A 4 -5.32 2.27 -0.77
N ILE A 5 -4.39 1.59 -1.43
CA ILE A 5 -4.40 1.41 -2.87
C ILE A 5 -4.15 -0.06 -3.19
N GLU A 6 -4.59 -0.52 -4.36
CA GLU A 6 -4.42 -1.89 -4.82
C GLU A 6 -3.79 -1.91 -6.20
N LYS A 7 -2.83 -2.82 -6.40
CA LYS A 7 -2.21 -3.08 -7.69
C LYS A 7 -1.94 -4.58 -7.82
N GLU A 8 -2.47 -5.17 -8.89
CA GLU A 8 -2.26 -6.60 -9.23
C GLU A 8 -2.64 -7.53 -8.08
N ASP A 9 -3.81 -7.31 -7.48
CA ASP A 9 -4.36 -8.06 -6.34
C ASP A 9 -3.50 -7.97 -5.06
N ALA A 10 -2.56 -7.02 -5.01
CA ALA A 10 -1.76 -6.73 -3.84
C ALA A 10 -2.19 -5.39 -3.21
N PRO A 11 -2.51 -5.36 -1.90
CA PRO A 11 -2.84 -4.14 -1.19
C PRO A 11 -1.58 -3.39 -0.75
N PHE A 12 -1.64 -2.07 -0.83
CA PHE A 12 -0.61 -1.15 -0.36
C PHE A 12 -1.23 -0.05 0.49
N ALA A 13 -0.42 0.48 1.41
CA ALA A 13 -0.73 1.63 2.23
C ALA A 13 0.27 2.75 1.90
N PHE A 14 -0.23 3.91 1.48
CA PHE A 14 0.59 5.10 1.26
C PHE A 14 0.40 6.08 2.40
N ASP A 15 1.50 6.40 3.09
CA ASP A 15 1.52 7.36 4.18
C ASP A 15 1.87 8.74 3.62
N ARG A 16 0.86 9.61 3.48
CA ARG A 16 1.01 10.97 2.93
C ARG A 16 1.89 11.89 3.78
N GLU A 17 2.04 11.60 5.07
CA GLU A 17 2.85 12.44 5.96
C GLU A 17 4.35 12.17 5.75
N THR A 18 4.69 10.90 5.58
CA THR A 18 6.09 10.47 5.40
C THR A 18 6.47 10.25 3.94
N TRP A 19 5.49 10.32 3.02
CA TRP A 19 5.65 9.97 1.60
C TRP A 19 6.18 8.55 1.39
N LYS A 20 5.82 7.63 2.30
CA LYS A 20 6.26 6.24 2.27
C LYS A 20 5.15 5.32 1.77
N LEU A 21 5.53 4.37 0.92
CA LEU A 21 4.64 3.32 0.44
C LEU A 21 4.97 2.01 1.14
N TYR A 22 3.94 1.32 1.59
CA TYR A 22 4.08 0.03 2.25
C TYR A 22 3.21 -1.00 1.54
N ARG A 23 3.74 -2.20 1.28
CA ARG A 23 2.96 -3.36 0.89
C ARG A 23 2.33 -3.97 2.14
N MET A 24 1.02 -4.26 2.08
CA MET A 24 0.30 -4.86 3.19
C MET A 24 0.39 -6.39 3.13
N ASP A 25 1.52 -6.97 3.54
CA ASP A 25 1.71 -8.42 3.76
C ASP A 25 1.10 -8.89 5.10
N GLY A 26 -0.04 -8.28 5.47
CA GLY A 26 -0.80 -8.61 6.66
C GLY A 26 -1.70 -7.46 7.12
N THR A 27 -2.72 -7.79 7.91
CA THR A 27 -3.71 -6.80 8.40
C THR A 27 -3.11 -5.80 9.41
N HIS A 28 -2.06 -6.20 10.12
CA HIS A 28 -1.38 -5.37 11.11
C HIS A 28 -0.17 -4.65 10.50
N ARG A 29 0.02 -3.38 10.86
CA ARG A 29 1.13 -2.54 10.38
C ARG A 29 2.52 -3.13 10.63
N SER A 30 2.66 -3.98 11.66
CA SER A 30 3.91 -4.71 11.95
C SER A 30 4.31 -5.74 10.89
N LYS A 31 3.38 -6.09 9.99
CA LYS A 31 3.60 -7.01 8.87
C LYS A 31 3.80 -6.27 7.54
N TRP A 32 3.70 -4.94 7.54
CA TRP A 32 3.82 -4.18 6.31
C TRP A 32 5.29 -4.04 5.91
N TYR A 33 5.54 -4.15 4.61
CA TYR A 33 6.87 -4.04 4.03
C TYR A 33 7.02 -2.67 3.34
N GLU A 34 8.00 -1.87 3.77
CA GLU A 34 8.28 -0.57 3.15
C GLU A 34 8.92 -0.75 1.77
N ILE A 35 8.37 -0.05 0.77
CA ILE A 35 8.96 0.03 -0.57
C ILE A 35 9.94 1.21 -0.57
N GLU A 36 11.23 0.91 -0.43
CA GLU A 36 12.28 1.93 -0.38
C GLU A 36 12.65 2.48 -1.76
N ASN A 37 12.34 1.74 -2.84
CA ASN A 37 12.67 2.12 -4.20
C ASN A 37 11.67 3.16 -4.75
N SER A 38 12.12 4.40 -4.96
CA SER A 38 11.27 5.50 -5.40
C SER A 38 10.62 5.30 -6.78
N ASP A 39 11.31 4.66 -7.74
CA ASP A 39 10.73 4.33 -9.06
C ASP A 39 9.58 3.32 -8.89
N SER A 40 9.75 2.33 -8.01
CA SER A 40 8.69 1.40 -7.67
C SER A 40 7.49 2.09 -7.02
N CYS A 41 7.72 3.03 -6.09
CA CYS A 41 6.65 3.80 -5.45
C CYS A 41 5.80 4.58 -6.45
N VAL A 42 6.45 5.30 -7.38
CA VAL A 42 5.76 6.09 -8.41
C VAL A 42 4.98 5.19 -9.36
N ARG A 43 5.59 4.09 -9.81
CA ARG A 43 4.90 3.12 -10.69
C ARG A 43 3.70 2.49 -10.02
N ILE A 44 3.82 2.11 -8.75
CA ILE A 44 2.73 1.52 -8.00
C ILE A 44 1.60 2.55 -7.85
N GLN A 45 1.88 3.77 -7.39
CA GLN A 45 0.85 4.81 -7.27
C GLN A 45 0.17 5.14 -8.60
N SER A 46 0.93 5.23 -9.70
CA SER A 46 0.37 5.60 -11.00
C SER A 46 -0.51 4.52 -11.62
N GLN A 47 -0.36 3.26 -11.20
CA GLN A 47 -1.09 2.12 -11.75
C GLN A 47 -2.08 1.51 -10.76
N ALA A 48 -2.03 1.92 -9.50
CA ALA A 48 -2.91 1.42 -8.46
C ALA A 48 -4.28 2.09 -8.49
N SER A 49 -5.28 1.37 -8.00
CA SER A 49 -6.61 1.89 -7.77
C SER A 49 -6.79 2.20 -6.29
N GLU A 50 -7.42 3.33 -5.96
CA GLU A 50 -7.79 3.62 -4.57
C GLU A 50 -8.84 2.63 -4.10
N ILE A 51 -8.63 2.09 -2.90
CA ILE A 51 -9.54 1.15 -2.25
C ILE A 51 -9.79 1.57 -0.80
N SER A 52 -10.86 1.03 -0.21
CA SER A 52 -11.11 1.24 1.22
C SER A 52 -10.16 0.41 2.09
N GLU A 53 -9.93 0.86 3.32
CA GLU A 53 -9.16 0.11 4.32
C GLU A 53 -9.69 -1.33 4.51
N PHE A 54 -11.01 -1.51 4.47
CA PHE A 54 -11.65 -2.81 4.60
C PHE A 54 -11.21 -3.77 3.49
N VAL A 55 -11.24 -3.31 2.24
CA VAL A 55 -10.80 -4.10 1.08
C VAL A 55 -9.30 -4.39 1.18
N ALA A 56 -8.50 -3.41 1.59
CA ALA A 56 -7.05 -3.58 1.71
C ALA A 56 -6.69 -4.64 2.74
N LYS A 57 -7.38 -4.65 3.89
CA LYS A 57 -7.24 -5.69 4.92
C LYS A 57 -7.72 -7.05 4.45
N ALA A 58 -8.76 -7.13 3.63
CA ALA A 58 -9.25 -8.38 3.07
C ALA A 58 -8.28 -9.00 2.06
N LEU A 59 -7.52 -8.17 1.33
CA LEU A 59 -6.50 -8.61 0.38
C LEU A 59 -5.13 -8.89 1.04
N ALA A 60 -4.92 -8.39 2.27
CA ALA A 60 -3.66 -8.54 2.96
C ALA A 60 -3.45 -10.02 3.33
N LYS A 61 -2.29 -10.56 2.97
CA LYS A 61 -1.95 -12.00 3.15
C LYS A 61 -1.18 -12.27 4.43
#